data_AF-A0A1H5ZCD8-F1
#
_entry.id   AF-A0A1H5ZCD8-F1
#
_cell.length_a   1.000
_cell.length_b   1.000
_cell.length_c   1.000
_cell.angle_alpha   90.00
_cell.angle_beta   90.00
_cell.angle_gamma   90.00
#
_symmetry.space_group_name_H-M   'P 1'
#
loop_
_entity.id
_entity.type
_entity.pdbx_description
1 polymer ?
#
loop_
_entity_poly.entity_id
_entity_poly.type
_entity_poly.pdbx_seq_one_letter_code
_entity_poly.pdbx_strand_id
1 'polypeptide(L)'
;MIKWLNVPDPTKRNAYIQIAEQMGMSAFAVEKDWWVSRALDIIFQMPIAAHLVFKGGTSLSKAWKLINRFSEDIDLAIDKEFFNGYKGDISKTKITRLRKEAGAYTTGVFFEETRKVS
;
A
#
# COMPACT_ATOMS: atom_id res chain seq x y z
N MET A 1 13.51 7.13 -11.79
CA MET A 1 14.13 6.90 -10.47
C MET A 1 13.90 8.11 -9.58
N ILE A 2 13.30 7.93 -8.40
CA ILE A 2 12.95 9.05 -7.51
C ILE A 2 14.21 9.62 -6.86
N LYS A 3 14.38 10.93 -6.95
CA LYS A 3 15.55 11.65 -6.42
C LYS A 3 15.80 11.38 -4.94
N TRP A 4 14.74 11.23 -4.14
CA TRP A 4 14.81 10.98 -2.69
C TRP A 4 15.54 9.67 -2.32
N LEU A 5 15.40 8.61 -3.11
CA LEU A 5 16.05 7.33 -2.81
C LEU A 5 17.58 7.43 -2.86
N ASN A 6 18.09 8.32 -3.72
CA ASN A 6 19.53 8.56 -3.91
C ASN A 6 20.11 9.60 -2.94
N VAL A 7 19.28 10.20 -2.08
CA VAL A 7 19.76 11.12 -1.05
C VAL A 7 20.58 10.33 0.00
N PRO A 8 21.73 10.84 0.46
CA PRO A 8 22.51 10.17 1.50
C PRO A 8 21.71 9.95 2.78
N ASP A 9 21.89 8.80 3.43
CA ASP A 9 21.15 8.44 4.65
C ASP A 9 21.24 9.49 5.78
N PRO A 10 22.38 10.17 6.02
CA PRO A 10 22.43 11.26 6.99
C PRO A 10 21.47 12.41 6.66
N THR A 11 21.30 12.71 5.37
CA THR A 11 20.40 13.76 4.90
C THR A 11 18.93 13.35 5.04
N LYS A 12 18.60 12.09 4.71
CA LYS A 12 17.25 11.54 4.95
C LYS A 12 16.90 11.58 6.43
N ARG A 13 17.82 11.17 7.30
CA ARG A 13 17.65 11.17 8.76
C ARG A 13 17.37 12.57 9.30
N ASN A 14 18.15 13.56 8.87
CA ASN A 14 17.96 14.95 9.29
C ASN A 14 16.59 15.49 8.87
N ALA A 15 16.13 15.15 7.66
CA ALA A 15 14.79 15.54 7.21
C ALA A 15 13.69 14.91 8.06
N TYR A 16 13.79 13.61 8.40
CA TYR A 16 12.81 12.95 9.27
C TYR A 16 12.78 13.58 10.67
N ILE A 17 13.94 13.94 11.23
CA ILE A 17 14.04 14.64 12.53
C ILE A 17 13.38 16.01 12.44
N GLN A 18 13.67 16.79 11.42
CA GLN A 18 13.13 18.14 11.26
C GLN A 18 11.60 18.14 11.10
N ILE A 19 11.05 17.21 10.31
CA ILE A 19 9.60 17.05 10.15
C ILE A 19 8.98 16.57 11.46
N ALA A 20 9.64 15.65 12.17
CA ALA A 20 9.18 15.14 13.45
C ALA A 20 9.07 16.24 14.51
N GLU A 21 10.06 17.12 14.60
CA GLU A 21 10.05 18.29 15.49
C GLU A 21 8.90 19.26 15.15
N GLN A 22 8.70 19.55 13.87
CA GLN A 22 7.62 20.44 13.40
C GLN A 22 6.23 19.88 13.69
N MET A 23 6.07 18.56 13.58
CA MET A 23 4.79 17.87 13.70
C MET A 23 4.53 17.31 15.11
N GLY A 24 5.47 17.47 16.04
CA GLY A 24 5.37 16.94 17.41
C GLY A 24 5.27 15.41 17.47
N MET A 25 5.96 14.71 16.57
CA MET A 25 5.98 13.24 16.48
C MET A 25 7.41 12.69 16.51
N SER A 26 7.60 11.38 16.43
CA SER A 26 8.94 10.78 16.36
C SER A 26 9.44 10.71 14.91
N ALA A 27 10.75 10.84 14.70
CA ALA A 27 11.37 10.66 13.38
C ALA A 27 11.08 9.27 12.79
N PHE A 28 10.97 8.26 13.65
CA PHE A 28 10.54 6.91 13.26
C PHE A 28 9.12 6.88 12.67
N ALA A 29 8.17 7.64 13.25
CA ALA A 29 6.82 7.73 12.72
C ALA A 29 6.77 8.42 11.35
N VAL A 30 7.58 9.46 11.16
CA VAL A 30 7.71 10.17 9.86
C VAL A 30 8.28 9.26 8.79
N GLU A 31 9.37 8.56 9.09
CA GLU A 31 10.00 7.62 8.14
C GLU A 31 9.01 6.53 7.71
N LYS A 32 8.27 5.97 8.68
CA LYS A 32 7.26 4.95 8.41
C LYS A 32 6.11 5.48 7.55
N ASP A 33 5.58 6.67 7.84
CA ASP A 33 4.52 7.32 7.07
C ASP A 33 4.96 7.58 5.62
N TRP A 34 6.23 7.96 5.43
CA TRP A 34 6.83 8.14 4.11
C TRP A 34 6.89 6.84 3.31
N TRP A 35 7.37 5.75 3.90
CA TRP A 35 7.42 4.44 3.24
C TRP A 35 6.04 3.89 2.88
N VAL A 36 5.05 4.02 3.77
CA VAL A 36 3.66 3.62 3.51
C VAL A 36 3.07 4.40 2.36
N SER A 37 3.22 5.74 2.38
CA SER A 37 2.71 6.61 1.33
C SER A 37 3.37 6.29 -0.01
N ARG A 38 4.67 5.99 -0.02
CA ARG A 38 5.39 5.59 -1.23
C ARG A 38 4.97 4.22 -1.75
N ALA A 39 4.75 3.24 -0.88
CA ALA A 39 4.25 1.93 -1.28
C ALA A 39 2.87 2.04 -1.95
N LEU A 40 1.98 2.86 -1.39
CA LEU A 40 0.67 3.14 -2.00
C LEU A 40 0.81 3.83 -3.35
N ASP A 41 1.65 4.85 -3.45
CA ASP A 41 1.91 5.54 -4.72
C ASP A 41 2.39 4.58 -5.82
N ILE A 42 3.29 3.64 -5.50
CA ILE A 42 3.71 2.58 -6.43
C ILE A 42 2.52 1.71 -6.84
N ILE A 43 1.76 1.21 -5.87
CA ILE A 43 0.64 0.31 -6.11
C ILE A 43 -0.45 0.97 -6.98
N PHE A 44 -0.73 2.26 -6.75
CA PHE A 44 -1.73 3.00 -7.52
C PHE A 44 -1.27 3.37 -8.94
N GLN A 45 0.02 3.23 -9.26
CA GLN A 45 0.55 3.34 -10.63
C GLN A 45 0.49 2.02 -11.41
N MET A 46 0.19 0.89 -10.74
CA MET A 46 0.11 -0.43 -11.38
C MET A 46 -1.24 -0.65 -12.09
N PRO A 47 -1.32 -1.51 -13.11
CA PRO A 47 -2.57 -1.79 -13.82
C PRO A 47 -3.70 -2.31 -12.93
N ILE A 48 -3.37 -3.03 -11.85
CA ILE A 48 -4.35 -3.55 -10.89
C ILE A 48 -5.01 -2.47 -10.04
N ALA A 49 -4.50 -1.23 -10.01
CA ALA A 49 -4.98 -0.16 -9.13
C ALA A 49 -6.51 0.06 -9.20
N ALA A 50 -7.10 -0.04 -10.40
CA ALA A 50 -8.55 0.11 -10.60
C ALA A 50 -9.39 -0.98 -9.93
N HIS A 51 -8.78 -2.11 -9.57
CA HIS A 51 -9.40 -3.25 -8.92
C HIS A 51 -8.99 -3.40 -7.45
N LEU A 52 -8.23 -2.43 -6.91
CA LEU A 52 -7.86 -2.42 -5.50
C LEU A 52 -8.81 -1.53 -4.70
N VAL A 53 -9.28 -2.07 -3.59
CA VAL A 53 -10.10 -1.36 -2.60
C VAL A 53 -9.31 -1.27 -1.32
N PHE A 54 -9.05 -0.04 -0.87
CA PHE A 54 -8.45 0.19 0.43
C PHE A 54 -9.43 -0.24 1.53
N LYS A 55 -9.01 -1.18 2.38
CA LYS A 55 -9.75 -1.60 3.57
C LYS A 55 -8.97 -1.20 4.81
N GLY A 56 -9.63 -1.15 5.96
CA GLY A 56 -9.00 -0.74 7.22
C GLY A 56 -9.68 0.47 7.86
N GLY A 57 -10.27 0.25 9.04
CA GLY A 57 -11.00 1.28 9.80
C GLY A 57 -10.11 2.43 10.28
N THR A 58 -8.80 2.20 10.39
CA THR A 58 -7.78 3.17 10.80
C THR A 58 -7.34 4.11 9.65
N SER A 59 -7.46 3.68 8.39
CA SER A 59 -7.06 4.51 7.25
C SER A 59 -8.17 5.40 6.75
N LEU A 60 -9.43 4.95 6.85
CA LEU A 60 -10.62 5.75 6.51
C LEU A 60 -10.80 6.94 7.48
N SER A 61 -10.46 6.74 8.75
CA SER A 61 -10.45 7.82 9.73
C SER A 61 -9.36 8.87 9.45
N LYS A 62 -8.32 8.56 8.67
CA LYS A 62 -7.33 9.54 8.17
C LYS A 62 -7.86 10.42 7.03
N ALA A 63 -8.65 9.86 6.10
CA ALA A 63 -9.35 10.64 5.07
C ALA A 63 -10.33 11.66 5.68
N TRP A 64 -10.83 11.38 6.89
CA TRP A 64 -11.67 12.28 7.69
C TRP A 64 -10.96 12.97 8.88
N LYS A 65 -9.61 13.02 8.91
CA LYS A 65 -8.81 13.72 9.96
C LYS A 65 -9.04 13.27 11.41
N LEU A 66 -9.51 12.05 11.66
CA LEU A 66 -9.82 11.53 13.00
C LEU A 66 -8.64 10.93 13.77
N ILE A 67 -7.49 10.62 13.13
CA ILE A 67 -6.29 10.10 13.83
C ILE A 67 -4.96 10.51 13.19
N ASN A 68 -3.98 10.81 14.05
CA ASN A 68 -2.63 11.33 13.71
C ASN A 68 -1.56 10.25 13.46
N ARG A 69 -1.93 8.99 13.25
CA ARG A 69 -0.98 7.90 12.95
C ARG A 69 -1.55 6.94 11.91
N PHE A 70 -0.76 6.51 10.93
CA PHE A 70 -1.13 5.32 10.14
C PHE A 70 -1.11 4.10 11.05
N SER A 71 -2.03 3.15 10.83
CA SER A 71 -1.80 1.77 11.28
C SER A 71 -0.55 1.24 10.59
N GLU A 72 0.18 0.39 11.30
CA GLU A 72 1.37 -0.29 10.78
C GLU A 72 1.13 -1.02 9.47
N ASP A 73 -0.10 -1.48 9.27
CA ASP A 73 -0.50 -2.31 8.16
C ASP A 73 -1.34 -1.54 7.14
N ILE A 74 -1.15 -1.91 5.87
CA ILE A 74 -1.95 -1.48 4.72
C ILE A 74 -2.84 -2.66 4.32
N ASP A 75 -4.15 -2.57 4.58
CA ASP A 75 -5.10 -3.58 4.12
C ASP A 75 -5.63 -3.22 2.72
N LEU A 76 -5.28 -4.02 1.73
CA LEU A 76 -5.83 -3.91 0.37
C LEU A 76 -6.67 -5.15 0.05
N ALA A 77 -7.82 -4.92 -0.58
CA ALA A 77 -8.61 -5.99 -1.16
C ALA A 77 -8.61 -5.89 -2.68
N ILE A 78 -8.46 -7.03 -3.34
CA ILE A 78 -8.60 -7.15 -4.80
C ILE A 78 -10.05 -7.48 -5.12
N ASP A 79 -10.66 -6.73 -6.03
CA ASP A 79 -11.96 -7.09 -6.59
C ASP A 79 -11.85 -8.44 -7.32
N LYS A 80 -12.76 -9.36 -7.01
CA LYS A 80 -12.85 -10.66 -7.67
C LYS A 80 -12.93 -10.54 -9.19
N GLU A 81 -13.53 -9.45 -9.70
CA GLU A 81 -13.72 -9.24 -11.15
C GLU A 81 -12.43 -8.92 -11.91
N PHE A 82 -11.35 -8.61 -11.19
CA PHE A 82 -10.00 -8.56 -11.78
C PHE A 82 -9.59 -9.91 -12.39
N PHE A 83 -10.01 -11.01 -11.75
CA PHE A 83 -9.71 -12.35 -12.21
C PHE A 83 -10.76 -12.80 -13.23
N ASN A 84 -10.31 -13.39 -14.32
CA ASN A 84 -11.20 -13.82 -15.39
C ASN A 84 -12.12 -14.95 -14.92
N GLY A 85 -13.43 -14.82 -15.17
CA GLY A 85 -14.43 -15.85 -14.83
C GLY A 85 -15.07 -15.73 -13.44
N TYR A 86 -14.81 -14.65 -12.70
CA TYR A 86 -15.34 -14.41 -11.35
C TYR A 86 -16.23 -13.16 -11.26
N LYS A 87 -17.24 -13.06 -12.14
CA LYS A 87 -18.23 -11.97 -12.13
C LYS A 87 -19.52 -12.37 -11.42
N GLY A 88 -20.16 -11.41 -10.76
CA GLY A 88 -21.43 -11.62 -10.05
C GLY A 88 -21.33 -12.64 -8.91
N ASP A 89 -22.43 -13.33 -8.64
CA ASP A 89 -22.48 -14.37 -7.61
C ASP A 89 -21.73 -15.62 -8.07
N ILE A 90 -20.73 -16.03 -7.28
CA ILE A 90 -19.87 -17.17 -7.55
C ILE A 90 -20.07 -18.28 -6.52
N SER A 91 -20.04 -19.54 -6.97
CA SER A 91 -20.21 -20.69 -6.09
C SER A 91 -19.04 -20.85 -5.10
N LYS A 92 -19.26 -21.56 -3.99
CA LYS A 92 -18.21 -21.86 -2.98
C LYS A 92 -16.96 -22.48 -3.62
N THR A 93 -17.12 -23.36 -4.60
CA THR A 93 -16.00 -23.98 -5.33
C THR A 93 -15.19 -22.96 -6.12
N LYS A 94 -15.86 -21.99 -6.78
CA LYS A 94 -15.18 -20.89 -7.46
C LYS A 94 -14.46 -19.96 -6.48
N ILE A 95 -15.04 -19.67 -5.32
CA ILE A 95 -14.38 -18.87 -4.26
C ILE A 95 -13.07 -19.52 -3.82
N THR A 96 -13.05 -20.84 -3.61
CA THR A 96 -11.81 -21.55 -3.24
C THR A 96 -10.74 -21.47 -4.33
N ARG A 97 -11.14 -21.55 -5.61
CA ARG A 97 -10.23 -21.38 -6.75
C ARG A 97 -9.69 -19.96 -6.83
N LEU A 98 -10.57 -18.96 -6.70
CA LEU A 98 -10.21 -17.55 -6.66
C LEU A 98 -9.18 -17.25 -5.57
N ARG A 99 -9.34 -17.80 -4.36
CA ARG A 99 -8.37 -17.60 -3.27
C ARG A 99 -6.98 -18.14 -3.62
N LYS A 100 -6.91 -19.30 -4.29
CA LYS A 100 -5.63 -19.87 -4.73
C LYS A 100 -5.00 -19.03 -5.84
N GLU A 101 -5.81 -18.59 -6.80
CA GLU A 101 -5.37 -17.76 -7.93
C GLU A 101 -4.89 -16.38 -7.45
N ALA A 102 -5.67 -15.73 -6.58
CA ALA A 102 -5.28 -14.47 -5.96
C ALA A 102 -4.01 -14.60 -5.13
N GLY A 103 -3.85 -15.69 -4.36
CA GLY A 103 -2.63 -15.95 -3.59
C GLY A 103 -1.39 -16.16 -4.46
N ALA A 104 -1.53 -16.82 -5.61
CA ALA A 104 -0.44 -16.98 -6.57
C ALA A 104 -0.12 -15.65 -7.27
N TYR A 105 -1.14 -14.86 -7.60
CA TYR A 105 -0.96 -13.54 -8.20
C TYR A 105 -0.24 -12.58 -7.25
N THR A 106 -0.63 -12.53 -5.96
CA THR A 106 -0.03 -11.60 -4.99
C THR A 106 1.44 -11.92 -4.68
N THR A 107 1.79 -13.21 -4.57
CA THR A 107 3.16 -13.63 -4.28
C THR A 107 4.07 -13.65 -5.51
N GLY A 108 3.50 -13.71 -6.71
CA GLY A 108 4.24 -13.68 -7.98
C GLY A 108 4.14 -12.33 -8.67
N VAL A 109 3.11 -12.18 -9.52
CA VAL A 109 2.97 -11.06 -10.47
C VAL A 109 2.94 -9.72 -9.75
N PHE A 110 2.10 -9.58 -8.72
CA PHE A 110 1.96 -8.32 -7.99
C PHE A 110 3.28 -7.88 -7.36
N PHE A 111 3.99 -8.80 -6.69
CA PHE A 111 5.28 -8.52 -6.10
C PHE A 111 6.31 -8.08 -7.14
N GLU A 112 6.41 -8.79 -8.26
CA GLU A 112 7.34 -8.43 -9.34
C GLU A 112 6.99 -7.10 -10.02
N GLU A 113 5.71 -6.75 -10.13
CA GLU A 113 5.29 -5.43 -10.65
C GLU A 113 5.69 -4.29 -9.71
N THR A 114 5.59 -4.46 -8.39
CA THR A 114 6.04 -3.42 -7.44
C THR A 114 7.54 -3.11 -7.57
N ARG A 115 8.36 -4.11 -7.97
CA ARG A 115 9.81 -3.96 -8.18
C ARG A 115 10.19 -3.24 -9.47
N LYS A 116 9.28 -3.18 -10.45
CA LYS A 116 9.53 -2.49 -11.74
C LYS A 116 9.32 -0.98 -11.65
N VAL A 117 8.52 -0.53 -10.67
CA VAL A 117 8.11 0.87 -10.48
C VAL A 117 8.96 1.58 -9.39
N SER A 118 9.64 0.81 -8.54
CA SER A 118 10.61 1.28 -7.54
C SER A 118 11.93 1.71 -8.18
#